data_AF-A0A429E873-F1
#
_entry.id   AF-A0A429E873-F1
#
_cell.length_a   1.000
_cell.length_b   1.000
_cell.length_c   1.000
_cell.angle_alpha   90.00
_cell.angle_beta   90.00
_cell.angle_gamma   90.00
#
_symmetry.space_group_name_H-M   'P 1'
#
loop_
_entity.id
_entity.type
_entity.pdbx_description
1 polymer ?
#
loop_
_entity_poly.entity_id
_entity_poly.type
_entity_poly.pdbx_seq_one_letter_code
_entity_poly.pdbx_strand_id
1 'polypeptide(L)'
;MKYCPRCETVKALEDFGNNRSKGSGNSSYCKPCWNTITREHRERRHGSSRNYLLKLRYGLTEEEVRQMTVQQGGVCVICLRAAAKHVDHDHFSGAVRRILCFKCNGALGQFEDDPQRMLLAADYLELRGSQARMLENEFGEPVFRRRTRVELRGLNRVAWGTLGGTSRAGHLHHRYGITESDADRLFELQVGLCGVCSDRPGEHIDHDHGTGAVRGIACTGCNTGMGQFGDDATCLRRAADYVMGELVRTVALPDGTTRLSFTCPDVDPATVPLNGWKPYRDADGERRRGDPSFGRRAGDGFTPLEVLVREIVARSGASGGSAVSGASARS
;
A
#
# COMPACT_ATOMS: atom_id res chain seq x y z
N MET A 1 -11.24 41.31 -35.31
CA MET A 1 -10.84 40.20 -36.22
C MET A 1 -9.32 40.13 -36.30
N LYS A 2 -8.73 38.95 -36.45
CA LYS A 2 -7.27 38.73 -36.56
C LYS A 2 -6.97 37.59 -37.51
N TYR A 3 -5.93 37.75 -38.33
CA TYR A 3 -5.44 36.73 -39.26
C TYR A 3 -4.58 35.69 -38.54
N CYS A 4 -4.83 34.40 -38.79
CA CYS A 4 -3.96 33.32 -38.33
C CYS A 4 -3.06 32.84 -39.48
N PRO A 5 -1.72 32.97 -39.36
CA PRO A 5 -0.80 32.62 -40.44
C PRO A 5 -0.64 31.12 -40.68
N ARG A 6 -1.18 30.26 -39.80
CA ARG A 6 -1.07 28.80 -39.96
C ARG A 6 -2.24 28.17 -40.71
N CYS A 7 -3.45 28.69 -40.54
CA CYS A 7 -4.65 28.21 -41.25
C CYS A 7 -5.19 29.25 -42.23
N GLU A 8 -4.41 30.30 -42.48
CA GLU A 8 -4.63 31.33 -43.50
C GLU A 8 -6.03 31.96 -43.48
N THR A 9 -6.65 32.03 -42.30
CA THR A 9 -8.01 32.53 -42.11
C THR A 9 -8.07 33.67 -41.11
N VAL A 10 -8.96 34.63 -41.36
CA VAL A 10 -9.29 35.71 -40.43
C VAL A 10 -10.38 35.23 -39.48
N LYS A 11 -10.13 35.33 -38.17
CA LYS A 11 -11.02 34.84 -37.12
C LYS A 11 -11.31 35.91 -36.07
N ALA A 12 -12.28 35.66 -35.18
CA ALA A 12 -12.58 36.56 -34.07
C ALA A 12 -11.40 36.59 -33.08
N LEU A 13 -11.25 37.68 -32.32
CA LEU A 13 -10.14 37.81 -31.36
C LEU A 13 -10.22 36.78 -30.22
N GLU A 14 -11.43 36.36 -29.87
CA GLU A 14 -11.73 35.31 -28.88
C GLU A 14 -11.22 33.91 -29.29
N ASP A 15 -10.99 33.68 -30.59
CA ASP A 15 -10.41 32.43 -31.11
C ASP A 15 -8.89 32.36 -30.89
N PHE A 16 -8.27 33.40 -30.35
CA PHE A 16 -6.84 33.45 -30.04
C PHE A 16 -6.63 33.41 -28.52
N GLY A 17 -5.58 32.73 -28.07
CA GLY A 17 -5.20 32.73 -26.66
C GLY A 17 -4.63 34.08 -26.22
N ASN A 18 -4.76 34.40 -24.93
CA ASN A 18 -4.18 35.62 -24.37
C ASN A 18 -2.66 35.48 -24.25
N ASN A 19 -1.93 36.51 -24.67
CA ASN A 19 -0.48 36.61 -24.53
C ASN A 19 -0.07 38.06 -24.23
N ARG A 20 0.16 38.36 -22.96
CA ARG A 20 0.52 39.69 -22.45
C ARG A 20 1.89 40.19 -22.91
N SER A 21 2.75 39.30 -23.43
CA SER A 21 4.08 39.68 -23.97
C SER A 21 4.02 40.32 -25.36
N LYS A 22 2.86 40.30 -26.03
CA LYS A 22 2.67 40.90 -27.36
C LYS A 22 1.87 42.18 -27.24
N GLY A 23 2.23 43.21 -28.02
CA GLY A 23 1.53 44.50 -28.02
C GLY A 23 0.04 44.39 -28.37
N SER A 24 -0.38 43.36 -29.11
CA SER A 24 -1.79 43.09 -29.42
C SER A 24 -2.57 42.34 -28.32
N GLY A 25 -1.92 41.92 -27.23
CA GLY A 25 -2.56 41.12 -26.15
C GLY A 25 -2.95 39.68 -26.50
N ASN A 26 -3.06 39.33 -27.78
CA ASN A 26 -3.42 37.99 -28.28
C ASN A 26 -2.25 37.25 -28.94
N SER A 27 -2.26 35.91 -28.86
CA SER A 27 -1.33 35.01 -29.55
C SER A 27 -1.32 35.24 -31.07
N SER A 28 -0.22 34.85 -31.72
CA SER A 28 -0.06 34.92 -33.18
C SER A 28 -0.92 33.88 -33.92
N TYR A 29 -1.32 32.80 -33.26
CA TYR A 29 -2.08 31.70 -33.86
C TYR A 29 -3.42 31.52 -33.14
N CYS A 30 -4.46 31.12 -33.88
CA CYS A 30 -5.73 30.74 -33.27
C CYS A 30 -5.53 29.50 -32.37
N LYS A 31 -6.40 29.31 -31.38
CA LYS A 31 -6.30 28.23 -30.36
C LYS A 31 -6.09 26.84 -30.99
N PRO A 32 -6.83 26.41 -32.04
CA PRO A 32 -6.59 25.11 -32.69
C PRO A 32 -5.19 24.99 -33.32
N CYS A 33 -4.75 26.02 -34.05
CA CYS A 33 -3.42 26.04 -34.64
C CYS A 33 -2.33 26.07 -33.55
N TRP A 34 -2.53 26.84 -32.48
CA TRP A 34 -1.60 26.91 -31.36
C TRP A 34 -1.43 25.55 -30.67
N ASN A 35 -2.52 24.83 -30.45
CA ASN A 35 -2.48 23.48 -29.87
C ASN A 35 -1.69 22.52 -30.78
N THR A 36 -1.90 22.60 -32.10
CA THR A 36 -1.18 21.78 -33.08
C THR A 36 0.31 22.12 -33.11
N ILE A 37 0.68 23.41 -33.11
CA ILE A 37 2.09 23.86 -33.08
C ILE A 37 2.74 23.39 -31.78
N THR A 38 2.06 23.55 -30.65
CA THR A 38 2.60 23.18 -29.35
C THR A 38 2.84 21.68 -29.27
N ARG A 39 1.94 20.85 -29.81
CA ARG A 39 2.13 19.39 -29.91
C ARG A 39 3.33 19.04 -30.78
N GLU A 40 3.42 19.60 -31.98
CA GLU A 40 4.56 19.36 -32.91
C GLU A 40 5.89 19.83 -32.32
N HIS A 41 5.92 20.97 -31.62
CA HIS A 41 7.13 21.43 -30.92
C HIS A 41 7.52 20.49 -29.79
N ARG A 42 6.55 19.95 -29.04
CA ARG A 42 6.81 18.94 -27.99
C ARG A 42 7.35 17.65 -28.61
N GLU A 43 6.76 17.17 -29.70
CA GLU A 43 7.23 15.98 -30.43
C GLU A 43 8.63 16.21 -31.03
N ARG A 44 8.90 17.36 -31.66
CA ARG A 44 10.24 17.67 -32.20
C ARG A 44 11.32 17.78 -31.14
N ARG A 45 11.03 18.42 -29.99
CA ARG A 45 12.03 18.62 -28.92
C ARG A 45 12.20 17.41 -28.01
N HIS A 46 11.14 16.65 -27.78
CA HIS A 46 11.13 15.58 -26.78
C HIS A 46 10.83 14.20 -27.39
N GLY A 47 10.65 14.08 -28.70
CA GLY A 47 10.31 12.82 -29.39
C GLY A 47 8.84 12.45 -29.25
N SER A 48 8.35 12.34 -28.01
CA SER A 48 6.98 11.97 -27.70
C SER A 48 6.42 12.79 -26.53
N SER A 49 5.09 12.83 -26.40
CA SER A 49 4.42 13.41 -25.24
C SER A 49 4.76 12.67 -23.94
N ARG A 50 5.00 11.35 -24.01
CA ARG A 50 5.35 10.53 -22.86
C ARG A 50 6.78 10.83 -22.40
N ASN A 51 7.75 10.92 -23.30
CA ASN A 51 9.14 11.27 -23.00
C ASN A 51 9.24 12.67 -22.38
N TYR A 52 8.46 13.64 -22.87
CA TYR A 52 8.37 14.96 -22.23
C TYR A 52 7.92 14.86 -20.77
N LEU A 53 6.86 14.09 -20.49
CA LEU A 53 6.32 13.94 -19.13
C LEU A 53 7.25 13.15 -18.21
N LEU A 54 7.99 12.17 -18.73
CA LEU A 54 8.99 11.42 -17.97
C LEU A 54 10.15 12.33 -17.56
N LYS A 55 10.65 13.15 -18.49
CA LYS A 55 11.70 14.13 -18.21
C LYS A 55 11.26 15.15 -17.19
N LEU A 56 10.03 15.67 -17.33
CA LEU A 56 9.48 16.68 -16.44
C LEU A 56 9.28 16.18 -15.00
N ARG A 57 8.79 14.94 -14.84
CA ARG A 57 8.43 14.39 -13.51
C ARG A 57 9.53 13.63 -12.81
N TYR A 58 10.38 12.93 -13.58
CA TYR A 58 11.33 11.96 -13.03
C TYR A 58 12.77 12.23 -13.50
N GLY A 59 12.98 13.22 -14.37
CA GLY A 59 14.30 13.44 -14.98
C GLY A 59 14.73 12.31 -15.94
N LEU A 60 13.82 11.41 -16.33
CA LEU A 60 14.12 10.23 -17.14
C LEU A 60 13.63 10.36 -18.58
N THR A 61 14.36 9.74 -19.48
CA THR A 61 13.97 9.47 -20.86
C THR A 61 13.21 8.15 -20.97
N GLU A 62 12.46 7.99 -22.06
CA GLU A 62 11.83 6.69 -22.38
C GLU A 62 12.85 5.56 -22.53
N GLU A 63 14.04 5.86 -23.05
CA GLU A 63 15.10 4.87 -23.21
C GLU A 63 15.65 4.43 -21.86
N GLU A 64 15.89 5.35 -20.93
CA GLU A 64 16.31 5.00 -19.56
C GLU A 64 15.26 4.13 -18.86
N VAL A 65 13.97 4.48 -18.97
CA VAL A 65 12.88 3.65 -18.42
C VAL A 65 12.86 2.26 -19.06
N ARG A 66 13.12 2.16 -20.37
CA ARG A 66 13.23 0.89 -21.08
C ARG A 66 14.41 0.06 -20.56
N GLN A 67 15.57 0.68 -20.37
CA GLN A 67 16.76 0.02 -19.82
C GLN A 67 16.53 -0.49 -18.41
N MET A 68 15.93 0.32 -17.52
CA MET A 68 15.55 -0.11 -16.17
C MET A 68 14.59 -1.31 -16.20
N THR A 69 13.62 -1.28 -17.12
CA THR A 69 12.65 -2.37 -17.30
C THR A 69 13.35 -3.66 -17.76
N VAL A 70 14.29 -3.56 -18.70
CA VAL A 70 15.08 -4.71 -19.18
C VAL A 70 15.97 -5.28 -18.09
N GLN A 71 16.64 -4.44 -17.30
CA GLN A 71 17.47 -4.87 -16.16
C GLN A 71 16.67 -5.63 -15.09
N GLN A 72 15.37 -5.34 -14.97
CA GLN A 72 14.44 -6.07 -14.10
C GLN A 72 13.88 -7.36 -14.71
N GLY A 73 14.26 -7.75 -15.93
CA GLY A 73 13.61 -8.85 -16.65
C GLY A 73 12.15 -8.54 -17.03
N GLY A 74 11.77 -7.27 -17.08
CA GLY A 74 10.41 -6.81 -17.37
C GLY A 74 9.38 -7.04 -16.25
N VAL A 75 9.77 -7.62 -15.11
CA VAL A 75 8.85 -7.91 -14.00
C VAL A 75 8.87 -6.81 -12.94
N CYS A 76 7.74 -6.64 -12.26
CA CYS A 76 7.67 -5.84 -11.04
C CYS A 76 8.49 -6.51 -9.93
N VAL A 77 9.52 -5.81 -9.44
CA VAL A 77 10.44 -6.32 -8.41
C VAL A 77 9.76 -6.64 -7.08
N ILE A 78 8.59 -6.05 -6.77
CA ILE A 78 7.86 -6.33 -5.53
C ILE A 78 7.07 -7.65 -5.65
N CYS A 79 6.10 -7.74 -6.57
CA CYS A 79 5.19 -8.88 -6.61
C CYS A 79 5.70 -10.08 -7.41
N LEU A 80 6.65 -9.88 -8.34
CA LEU A 80 7.12 -10.91 -9.27
C LEU A 80 5.99 -11.61 -10.06
N ARG A 81 4.88 -10.89 -10.31
CA ARG A 81 3.67 -11.41 -10.99
C ARG A 81 3.32 -10.69 -12.28
N ALA A 82 3.57 -9.39 -12.33
CA ALA A 82 3.09 -8.52 -13.38
C ALA A 82 4.22 -7.72 -14.02
N ALA A 83 3.99 -7.31 -15.27
CA ALA A 83 4.92 -6.47 -16.00
C ALA A 83 5.14 -5.12 -15.29
N ALA A 84 6.40 -4.70 -15.23
CA ALA A 84 6.81 -3.39 -14.76
C ALA A 84 6.46 -2.32 -15.81
N LYS A 85 5.65 -1.32 -15.41
CA LYS A 85 5.13 -0.28 -16.32
C LYS A 85 5.16 1.14 -15.76
N HIS A 86 5.26 1.30 -14.44
CA HIS A 86 5.15 2.58 -13.73
C HIS A 86 6.47 2.92 -13.06
N VAL A 87 6.94 4.16 -13.21
CA VAL A 87 8.14 4.65 -12.53
C VAL A 87 7.77 4.93 -11.09
N ASP A 88 8.40 4.19 -10.17
CA ASP A 88 8.31 4.43 -8.73
C ASP A 88 9.45 5.34 -8.29
N HIS A 89 9.15 6.23 -7.35
CA HIS A 89 10.07 7.23 -6.84
C HIS A 89 9.79 7.49 -5.37
N ASP A 90 10.82 7.86 -4.64
CA ASP A 90 10.71 8.30 -3.27
C ASP A 90 10.03 9.68 -3.22
N HIS A 91 8.91 9.79 -2.51
CA HIS A 91 8.14 11.04 -2.44
C HIS A 91 8.83 12.13 -1.60
N PHE A 92 9.86 11.80 -0.82
CA PHE A 92 10.64 12.78 -0.05
C PHE A 92 11.79 13.38 -0.87
N SER A 93 12.63 12.55 -1.46
CA SER A 93 13.84 12.95 -2.21
C SER A 93 13.60 13.12 -3.71
N GLY A 94 12.50 12.59 -4.25
CA GLY A 94 12.26 12.50 -5.69
C GLY A 94 13.12 11.45 -6.40
N ALA A 95 13.95 10.69 -5.67
CA ALA A 95 14.84 9.70 -6.25
C ALA A 95 14.03 8.55 -6.88
N VAL A 96 14.27 8.27 -8.16
CA VAL A 96 13.65 7.13 -8.83
C VAL A 96 14.20 5.84 -8.23
N ARG A 97 13.28 4.97 -7.77
CA ARG A 97 13.64 3.67 -7.20
C ARG A 97 13.68 2.63 -8.31
N ARG A 98 12.54 2.16 -8.82
CA ARG A 98 12.45 1.11 -9.86
C ARG A 98 11.16 1.24 -10.69
N ILE A 99 10.98 0.35 -11.66
CA ILE A 99 9.74 0.25 -12.42
C ILE A 99 8.82 -0.81 -11.78
N LEU A 100 7.62 -0.44 -11.39
CA LEU A 100 6.65 -1.31 -10.73
C LEU A 100 5.42 -1.59 -11.60
N CYS A 101 4.61 -2.57 -11.20
CA CYS A 101 3.28 -2.73 -11.77
C CYS A 101 2.32 -1.69 -11.17
N PHE A 102 1.21 -1.42 -11.85
CA PHE A 102 0.21 -0.44 -11.40
C PHE A 102 -0.29 -0.71 -9.98
N LYS A 103 -0.55 -1.99 -9.66
CA LYS A 103 -1.10 -2.38 -8.35
C LYS A 103 -0.11 -2.15 -7.22
N CYS A 104 1.13 -2.62 -7.35
CA CYS A 104 2.13 -2.42 -6.30
C CYS A 104 2.46 -0.95 -6.10
N ASN A 105 2.59 -0.15 -7.18
CA ASN A 105 2.81 1.29 -7.08
C ASN A 105 1.65 1.99 -6.36
N GLY A 106 0.40 1.62 -6.67
CA GLY A 106 -0.76 2.14 -5.97
C GLY A 106 -0.78 1.74 -4.50
N ALA A 107 -0.43 0.49 -4.21
CA ALA A 107 -0.45 -0.07 -2.86
C ALA A 107 0.57 0.61 -1.94
N LEU A 108 1.77 0.90 -2.45
CA LEU A 108 2.77 1.70 -1.73
C LEU A 108 2.17 3.04 -1.28
N GLY A 109 1.47 3.74 -2.18
CA GLY A 109 0.76 4.97 -1.86
C GLY A 109 -0.39 4.79 -0.84
N GLN A 110 -1.12 3.67 -0.86
CA GLN A 110 -2.16 3.39 0.15
C GLN A 110 -1.60 3.21 1.56
N PHE A 111 -0.36 2.71 1.66
CA PHE A 111 0.39 2.61 2.90
C PHE A 111 1.24 3.85 3.19
N GLU A 112 1.15 4.90 2.37
CA GLU A 112 1.94 6.14 2.48
C GLU A 112 3.45 5.90 2.49
N ASP A 113 3.91 4.89 1.76
CA ASP A 113 5.30 4.45 1.76
C ASP A 113 5.84 4.11 3.17
N ASP A 114 4.97 3.76 4.12
CA ASP A 114 5.38 3.38 5.47
C ASP A 114 5.65 1.87 5.54
N PRO A 115 6.93 1.45 5.71
CA PRO A 115 7.27 0.04 5.81
C PRO A 115 6.65 -0.61 7.06
N GLN A 116 6.47 0.10 8.16
CA GLN A 116 5.88 -0.47 9.38
C GLN A 116 4.41 -0.84 9.17
N ARG A 117 3.64 0.01 8.50
CA ARG A 117 2.24 -0.31 8.17
C ARG A 117 2.13 -1.52 7.22
N MET A 118 3.07 -1.70 6.30
CA MET A 118 3.11 -2.89 5.44
C MET A 118 3.44 -4.16 6.23
N LEU A 119 4.37 -4.08 7.19
CA LEU A 119 4.69 -5.19 8.09
C LEU A 119 3.51 -5.56 8.99
N LEU A 120 2.84 -4.55 9.59
CA LEU A 120 1.62 -4.76 10.37
C LEU A 120 0.51 -5.40 9.53
N ALA A 121 0.34 -4.97 8.28
CA ALA A 121 -0.61 -5.60 7.37
C ALA A 121 -0.24 -7.05 7.06
N ALA A 122 1.05 -7.36 6.87
CA ALA A 122 1.50 -8.73 6.63
C ALA A 122 1.20 -9.63 7.82
N ASP A 123 1.46 -9.15 9.03
CA ASP A 123 1.15 -9.87 10.27
C ASP A 123 -0.36 -10.03 10.44
N TYR A 124 -1.15 -8.98 10.19
CA TYR A 124 -2.61 -9.03 10.19
C TYR A 124 -3.18 -10.12 9.25
N LEU A 125 -2.67 -10.22 8.01
CA LEU A 125 -3.09 -11.25 7.06
C LEU A 125 -2.74 -12.67 7.52
N GLU A 126 -1.61 -12.84 8.20
CA GLU A 126 -1.14 -14.12 8.74
C GLU A 126 -1.69 -14.44 10.13
N LEU A 127 -2.60 -13.62 10.65
CA LEU A 127 -3.15 -13.73 12.00
C LEU A 127 -2.05 -13.71 13.08
N ARG A 128 -1.03 -12.89 12.84
CA ARG A 128 0.06 -12.57 13.77
C ARG A 128 -0.16 -11.17 14.33
N GLY A 129 0.34 -10.94 15.54
CA GLY A 129 0.32 -9.61 16.17
C GLY A 129 -0.89 -9.35 17.09
N SER A 130 -1.09 -8.08 17.42
CA SER A 130 -2.01 -7.65 18.48
C SER A 130 -3.48 -7.89 18.14
N GLN A 131 -3.87 -7.68 16.89
CA GLN A 131 -5.25 -7.84 16.46
C GLN A 131 -5.74 -9.28 16.57
N ALA A 132 -4.97 -10.24 16.06
CA ALA A 132 -5.30 -11.66 16.19
C ALA A 132 -5.35 -12.10 17.67
N ARG A 133 -4.39 -11.65 18.50
CA ARG A 133 -4.39 -11.92 19.95
C ARG A 133 -5.58 -11.31 20.68
N MET A 134 -6.00 -10.10 20.29
CA MET A 134 -7.20 -9.47 20.85
C MET A 134 -8.43 -10.33 20.57
N LEU A 135 -8.61 -10.78 19.32
CA LEU A 135 -9.72 -11.64 18.94
C LEU A 135 -9.64 -12.99 19.65
N GLU A 136 -8.46 -13.57 19.78
CA GLU A 136 -8.26 -14.83 20.50
C GLU A 136 -8.63 -14.71 21.98
N ASN A 137 -8.23 -13.63 22.65
CA ASN A 137 -8.57 -13.39 24.05
C ASN A 137 -10.08 -13.20 24.26
N GLU A 138 -10.74 -12.53 23.33
CA GLU A 138 -12.16 -12.17 23.45
C GLU A 138 -13.10 -13.30 22.99
N PHE A 139 -12.74 -14.01 21.91
CA PHE A 139 -13.58 -14.97 21.23
C PHE A 139 -13.04 -16.41 21.25
N GLY A 140 -11.84 -16.63 21.76
CA GLY A 140 -11.17 -17.93 21.76
C GLY A 140 -10.58 -18.36 20.40
N GLU A 141 -10.73 -17.53 19.36
CA GLU A 141 -10.18 -17.75 18.03
C GLU A 141 -9.55 -16.45 17.49
N PRO A 142 -8.45 -16.50 16.71
CA PRO A 142 -7.77 -15.31 16.19
C PRO A 142 -8.54 -14.58 15.07
N VAL A 143 -9.75 -15.04 14.74
CA VAL A 143 -10.65 -14.51 13.73
C VAL A 143 -12.09 -14.63 14.23
N PHE A 144 -12.97 -13.78 13.69
CA PHE A 144 -14.39 -13.99 13.87
C PHE A 144 -14.88 -15.01 12.82
N ARG A 145 -15.12 -16.24 13.27
CA ARG A 145 -15.54 -17.34 12.40
C ARG A 145 -16.94 -17.09 11.87
N ARG A 146 -17.12 -17.40 10.58
CA ARG A 146 -18.43 -17.44 9.95
C ARG A 146 -19.34 -18.42 10.68
N ARG A 147 -20.41 -17.94 11.32
CA ARG A 147 -21.42 -18.84 11.89
C ARG A 147 -22.13 -19.58 10.76
N THR A 148 -22.37 -20.87 10.96
CA THR A 148 -23.14 -21.68 10.02
C THR A 148 -24.59 -21.22 9.98
N ARG A 149 -25.28 -21.49 8.87
CA ARG A 149 -26.72 -21.17 8.72
C ARG A 149 -27.57 -21.87 9.79
N VAL A 150 -27.09 -22.98 10.36
CA VAL A 150 -27.76 -23.74 11.43
C VAL A 150 -27.63 -23.01 12.78
N GLU A 151 -26.43 -22.55 13.15
CA GLU A 151 -26.19 -21.76 14.36
C GLU A 151 -26.95 -20.43 14.32
N LEU A 152 -27.00 -19.79 13.15
CA LEU A 152 -27.76 -18.56 12.95
C LEU A 152 -29.27 -18.81 13.02
N ARG A 153 -29.78 -19.99 12.61
CA ARG A 153 -31.19 -20.37 12.77
C ARG A 153 -31.58 -20.62 14.24
N GLY A 154 -30.65 -21.11 15.07
CA GLY A 154 -30.85 -21.28 16.51
C GLY A 154 -31.08 -19.95 17.24
N LEU A 155 -30.35 -18.90 16.85
CA LEU A 155 -30.53 -17.53 17.35
C LEU A 155 -31.78 -16.84 16.76
N ASN A 156 -32.20 -17.24 15.56
CA ASN A 156 -33.31 -16.62 14.80
C ASN A 156 -34.73 -17.05 15.24
N ARG A 157 -34.89 -17.97 16.19
CA ARG A 157 -36.24 -18.34 16.67
C ARG A 157 -36.95 -17.20 17.41
N VAL A 158 -36.23 -16.13 17.77
CA VAL A 158 -36.76 -14.98 18.54
C VAL A 158 -36.93 -13.69 17.69
N ALA A 159 -36.37 -13.59 16.48
CA ALA A 159 -36.23 -12.29 15.81
C ALA A 159 -36.66 -12.21 14.33
N TRP A 160 -36.86 -13.32 13.62
CA TRP A 160 -37.12 -13.25 12.17
C TRP A 160 -38.59 -12.98 11.78
N GLY A 161 -39.50 -12.97 12.76
CA GLY A 161 -40.91 -12.63 12.56
C GLY A 161 -41.25 -11.15 12.79
N THR A 162 -40.34 -10.36 13.39
CA THR A 162 -40.69 -9.05 13.95
C THR A 162 -39.80 -7.89 13.52
N LEU A 163 -38.71 -8.15 12.77
CA LEU A 163 -37.83 -7.10 12.25
C LEU A 163 -37.78 -7.21 10.72
N GLY A 164 -38.37 -6.24 10.04
CA GLY A 164 -38.02 -5.95 8.65
C GLY A 164 -36.52 -5.65 8.59
N GLY A 165 -35.72 -6.63 8.17
CA GLY A 165 -34.27 -6.53 8.19
C GLY A 165 -33.79 -5.39 7.31
N THR A 166 -32.95 -4.51 7.84
CA THR A 166 -32.31 -3.45 7.08
C THR A 166 -31.48 -4.04 5.94
N SER A 167 -31.27 -3.28 4.86
CA SER A 167 -30.36 -3.69 3.77
C SER A 167 -28.94 -4.02 4.28
N ARG A 168 -28.54 -3.45 5.42
CA ARG A 168 -27.24 -3.66 6.06
C ARG A 168 -27.16 -5.05 6.73
N ALA A 169 -28.17 -5.44 7.52
CA ALA A 169 -28.22 -6.75 8.16
C ALA A 169 -28.14 -7.90 7.13
N GLY A 170 -28.87 -7.77 6.02
CA GLY A 170 -28.81 -8.75 4.92
C GLY A 170 -27.42 -8.82 4.29
N HIS A 171 -26.79 -7.67 4.03
CA HIS A 171 -25.45 -7.61 3.43
C HIS A 171 -24.39 -8.29 4.31
N LEU A 172 -24.39 -7.99 5.61
CA LEU A 172 -23.42 -8.55 6.56
C LEU A 172 -23.53 -10.07 6.67
N HIS A 173 -24.76 -10.57 6.77
CA HIS A 173 -25.02 -12.00 6.85
C HIS A 173 -24.58 -12.74 5.57
N HIS A 174 -24.93 -12.21 4.40
CA HIS A 174 -24.63 -12.89 3.13
C HIS A 174 -23.13 -12.89 2.81
N ARG A 175 -22.43 -11.77 3.05
CA ARG A 175 -21.02 -11.61 2.67
C ARG A 175 -20.05 -12.12 3.73
N TYR A 176 -20.29 -11.83 5.01
CA TYR A 176 -19.36 -12.11 6.10
C TYR A 176 -19.87 -13.18 7.07
N GLY A 177 -21.17 -13.51 7.03
CA GLY A 177 -21.79 -14.49 7.94
C GLY A 177 -21.72 -14.10 9.41
N ILE A 178 -21.77 -12.80 9.68
CA ILE A 178 -21.85 -12.20 11.00
C ILE A 178 -23.17 -11.40 11.13
N THR A 179 -23.62 -11.16 12.35
CA THR A 179 -24.78 -10.30 12.63
C THR A 179 -24.35 -8.83 12.76
N GLU A 180 -25.32 -7.90 12.77
CA GLU A 180 -25.04 -6.49 13.08
C GLU A 180 -24.39 -6.34 14.47
N SER A 181 -24.91 -7.06 15.48
CA SER A 181 -24.32 -7.04 16.83
C SER A 181 -22.88 -7.58 16.87
N ASP A 182 -22.55 -8.57 16.04
CA ASP A 182 -21.16 -9.06 15.94
C ASP A 182 -20.25 -7.99 15.31
N ALA A 183 -20.74 -7.27 14.29
CA ALA A 183 -20.01 -6.18 13.66
C ALA A 183 -19.80 -4.99 14.61
N ASP A 184 -20.83 -4.64 15.40
CA ASP A 184 -20.76 -3.57 16.39
C ASP A 184 -19.78 -3.94 17.52
N ARG A 185 -19.79 -5.20 17.98
CA ARG A 185 -18.80 -5.69 18.96
C ARG A 185 -17.38 -5.63 18.42
N LEU A 186 -17.14 -6.03 17.17
CA LEU A 186 -15.83 -5.88 16.54
C LEU A 186 -15.39 -4.41 16.47
N PHE A 187 -16.32 -3.51 16.18
CA PHE A 187 -16.06 -2.07 16.16
C PHE A 187 -15.69 -1.53 17.55
N GLU A 188 -16.43 -1.92 18.59
CA GLU A 188 -16.17 -1.54 19.97
C GLU A 188 -14.82 -2.08 20.48
N LEU A 189 -14.50 -3.34 20.21
CA LEU A 189 -13.23 -3.97 20.58
C LEU A 189 -12.03 -3.27 19.96
N GLN A 190 -12.17 -2.82 18.71
CA GLN A 190 -11.16 -2.03 18.01
C GLN A 190 -11.23 -0.54 18.33
N VAL A 191 -12.08 -0.12 19.28
CA VAL A 191 -12.32 1.28 19.66
C VAL A 191 -12.58 2.18 18.44
N GLY A 192 -13.27 1.65 17.43
CA GLY A 192 -13.59 2.31 16.17
C GLY A 192 -12.42 2.54 15.21
N LEU A 193 -11.23 2.01 15.51
CA LEU A 193 -10.02 2.19 14.71
C LEU A 193 -9.71 0.96 13.84
N CYS A 194 -8.84 1.18 12.86
CA CYS A 194 -8.35 0.14 11.95
C CYS A 194 -7.54 -0.93 12.71
N GLY A 195 -7.90 -2.20 12.54
CA GLY A 195 -7.21 -3.35 13.15
C GLY A 195 -5.81 -3.64 12.57
N VAL A 196 -5.39 -2.89 11.54
CA VAL A 196 -4.03 -2.96 10.96
C VAL A 196 -3.15 -1.84 11.49
N CYS A 197 -3.56 -0.59 11.28
CA CYS A 197 -2.71 0.58 11.58
C CYS A 197 -3.06 1.29 12.89
N SER A 198 -4.23 1.03 13.47
CA SER A 198 -4.74 1.68 14.70
C SER A 198 -4.72 3.22 14.69
N ASP A 199 -4.66 3.84 13.51
CA ASP A 199 -4.43 5.28 13.33
C ASP A 199 -5.58 5.96 12.57
N ARG A 200 -6.40 5.18 11.87
CA ARG A 200 -7.54 5.68 11.08
C ARG A 200 -8.83 4.97 11.46
N PRO A 201 -10.00 5.60 11.24
CA PRO A 201 -11.28 4.95 11.46
C PRO A 201 -11.40 3.62 10.70
N GLY A 202 -11.92 2.61 11.38
CA GLY A 202 -12.29 1.34 10.77
C GLY A 202 -13.60 1.51 9.99
N GLU A 203 -13.56 1.29 8.68
CA GLU A 203 -14.71 1.52 7.78
C GLU A 203 -15.14 0.25 7.05
N HIS A 204 -14.23 -0.71 6.90
CA HIS A 204 -14.40 -1.89 6.08
C HIS A 204 -14.25 -3.15 6.92
N ILE A 205 -15.22 -4.07 6.82
CA ILE A 205 -15.06 -5.40 7.41
C ILE A 205 -14.13 -6.20 6.52
N ASP A 206 -12.93 -6.42 7.02
CA ASP A 206 -11.90 -7.19 6.34
C ASP A 206 -12.07 -8.68 6.67
N HIS A 207 -11.92 -9.50 5.63
CA HIS A 207 -12.07 -10.93 5.70
C HIS A 207 -11.09 -11.62 4.76
N ASP A 208 -10.74 -12.85 5.09
CA ASP A 208 -10.00 -13.70 4.18
C ASP A 208 -10.89 -14.19 3.03
N HIS A 209 -10.45 -13.99 1.80
CA HIS A 209 -11.23 -14.32 0.60
C HIS A 209 -11.35 -15.82 0.32
N GLY A 210 -10.52 -16.66 0.94
CA GLY A 210 -10.58 -18.13 0.79
C GLY A 210 -11.52 -18.79 1.79
N THR A 211 -11.44 -18.39 3.06
CA THR A 211 -12.17 -18.98 4.19
C THR A 211 -13.42 -18.20 4.57
N GLY A 212 -13.49 -16.91 4.21
CA GLY A 212 -14.53 -15.99 4.66
C GLY A 212 -14.42 -15.59 6.13
N ALA A 213 -13.32 -15.94 6.82
CA ALA A 213 -13.08 -15.57 8.21
C ALA A 213 -12.83 -14.06 8.32
N VAL A 214 -13.55 -13.39 9.22
CA VAL A 214 -13.41 -11.95 9.45
C VAL A 214 -12.19 -11.71 10.35
N ARG A 215 -11.25 -10.91 9.88
CA ARG A 215 -10.01 -10.59 10.61
C ARG A 215 -10.13 -9.31 11.44
N GLY A 216 -11.10 -8.46 11.12
CA GLY A 216 -11.40 -7.23 11.85
C GLY A 216 -11.98 -6.15 10.95
N ILE A 217 -11.92 -4.91 11.43
CA ILE A 217 -12.33 -3.73 10.67
C ILE A 217 -11.08 -2.95 10.25
N ALA A 218 -10.93 -2.68 8.96
CA ALA A 218 -9.80 -1.94 8.40
C ALA A 218 -10.24 -0.57 7.88
N CYS A 219 -9.32 0.40 7.86
CA CYS A 219 -9.54 1.66 7.15
C CYS A 219 -9.46 1.43 5.63
N THR A 220 -10.01 2.36 4.85
CA THR A 220 -9.98 2.31 3.37
C THR A 220 -8.57 2.06 2.82
N GLY A 221 -7.56 2.75 3.36
CA GLY A 221 -6.17 2.64 2.90
C GLY A 221 -5.58 1.25 3.12
N CYS A 222 -5.64 0.73 4.34
CA CYS A 222 -5.11 -0.61 4.64
C CYS A 222 -5.85 -1.71 3.88
N ASN A 223 -7.19 -1.66 3.83
CA ASN A 223 -8.01 -2.65 3.11
C ASN A 223 -7.69 -2.66 1.61
N THR A 224 -7.65 -1.47 0.99
CA THR A 224 -7.33 -1.34 -0.45
C THR A 224 -5.89 -1.73 -0.74
N GLY A 225 -4.95 -1.32 0.12
CA GLY A 225 -3.53 -1.63 -0.02
C GLY A 225 -3.25 -3.13 0.04
N MET A 226 -3.82 -3.83 1.02
CA MET A 226 -3.72 -5.31 1.12
C MET A 226 -4.27 -5.98 -0.13
N GLY A 227 -5.46 -5.57 -0.59
CA GLY A 227 -6.06 -6.11 -1.82
C GLY A 227 -5.23 -5.81 -3.08
N GLN A 228 -4.57 -4.65 -3.17
CA GLN A 228 -3.68 -4.32 -4.29
C GLN A 228 -2.38 -5.13 -4.27
N PHE A 229 -1.87 -5.47 -3.09
CA PHE A 229 -0.81 -6.48 -2.94
C PHE A 229 -1.30 -7.92 -3.11
N GLY A 230 -2.62 -8.11 -3.32
CA GLY A 230 -3.23 -9.40 -3.59
C GLY A 230 -3.38 -10.27 -2.35
N ASP A 231 -3.58 -9.64 -1.18
CA ASP A 231 -3.72 -10.31 0.12
C ASP A 231 -2.54 -11.25 0.42
N ASP A 232 -1.35 -10.86 -0.05
CA ASP A 232 -0.12 -11.66 0.03
C ASP A 232 0.87 -11.00 1.01
N ALA A 233 0.98 -11.59 2.21
CA ALA A 233 1.92 -11.14 3.24
C ALA A 233 3.38 -11.13 2.77
N THR A 234 3.77 -12.02 1.84
CA THR A 234 5.11 -12.00 1.23
C THR A 234 5.28 -10.73 0.40
N CYS A 235 4.26 -10.34 -0.38
CA CYS A 235 4.30 -9.14 -1.19
C CYS A 235 4.40 -7.87 -0.34
N LEU A 236 3.69 -7.82 0.79
CA LEU A 236 3.77 -6.72 1.76
C LEU A 236 5.16 -6.60 2.39
N ARG A 237 5.76 -7.71 2.84
CA ARG A 237 7.13 -7.70 3.39
C ARG A 237 8.17 -7.32 2.35
N ARG A 238 8.02 -7.78 1.11
CA ARG A 238 8.86 -7.33 -0.02
C ARG A 238 8.69 -5.84 -0.29
N ALA A 239 7.47 -5.31 -0.21
CA ALA A 239 7.20 -3.89 -0.38
C ALA A 239 7.86 -3.05 0.73
N ALA A 240 7.82 -3.52 1.98
CA ALA A 240 8.54 -2.89 3.08
C ALA A 240 10.05 -2.82 2.75
N ASP A 241 10.69 -3.96 2.47
CA ASP A 241 12.12 -4.04 2.08
C ASP A 241 12.46 -3.14 0.88
N TYR A 242 11.53 -3.05 -0.08
CA TYR A 242 11.70 -2.21 -1.26
C TYR A 242 11.80 -0.73 -0.89
N VAL A 243 10.89 -0.25 -0.03
CA VAL A 243 10.91 1.13 0.46
C VAL A 243 12.15 1.41 1.30
N MET A 244 12.62 0.45 2.10
CA MET A 244 13.85 0.63 2.88
C MET A 244 15.13 0.58 2.02
N GLY A 245 15.03 0.23 0.74
CA GLY A 245 16.18 0.03 -0.14
C GLY A 245 16.92 -1.29 0.05
N GLU A 246 16.33 -2.24 0.79
CA GLU A 246 16.94 -3.53 1.15
C GLU A 246 16.58 -4.66 0.18
N LEU A 247 15.48 -4.50 -0.58
CA LEU A 247 15.00 -5.55 -1.49
C LEU A 247 15.92 -5.75 -2.70
N VAL A 248 16.34 -4.66 -3.33
CA VAL A 248 17.05 -4.68 -4.62
C VAL A 248 18.52 -4.38 -4.41
N ARG A 249 19.37 -5.32 -4.81
CA ARG A 249 20.82 -5.25 -4.69
C ARG A 249 21.46 -5.32 -6.06
N THR A 250 22.71 -4.87 -6.13
CA THR A 250 23.55 -5.01 -7.32
C THR A 250 24.57 -6.13 -7.06
N VAL A 251 24.71 -7.05 -8.00
CA VAL A 251 25.67 -8.16 -7.95
C VAL A 251 26.72 -7.95 -9.03
N ALA A 252 28.00 -8.06 -8.65
CA ALA A 252 29.12 -8.03 -9.58
C ALA A 252 29.25 -9.39 -10.30
N LEU A 253 29.47 -9.35 -11.60
CA LEU A 253 29.67 -10.52 -12.46
C LEU A 253 31.18 -10.74 -12.72
N PRO A 254 31.61 -11.97 -13.06
CA PRO A 254 33.01 -12.28 -13.29
C PRO A 254 33.68 -11.48 -14.43
N ASP A 255 32.88 -10.99 -15.38
CA ASP A 255 33.32 -10.15 -16.51
C ASP A 255 33.48 -8.67 -16.14
N GLY A 256 33.30 -8.31 -14.86
CA GLY A 256 33.37 -6.93 -14.37
C GLY A 256 32.08 -6.12 -14.56
N THR A 257 31.04 -6.69 -15.14
CA THR A 257 29.73 -6.05 -15.26
C THR A 257 28.88 -6.25 -13.98
N THR A 258 27.70 -5.63 -13.94
CA THR A 258 26.79 -5.78 -12.80
C THR A 258 25.37 -6.10 -13.25
N ARG A 259 24.62 -6.80 -12.40
CA ARG A 259 23.18 -7.07 -12.58
C ARG A 259 22.39 -6.82 -11.30
N LEU A 260 21.07 -6.77 -11.43
CA LEU A 260 20.17 -6.71 -10.29
C LEU A 260 19.99 -8.09 -9.64
N SER A 261 19.76 -8.06 -8.32
CA SER A 261 19.30 -9.19 -7.51
C SER A 261 18.20 -8.70 -6.58
N PHE A 262 17.05 -9.38 -6.58
CA PHE A 262 15.91 -9.03 -5.73
C PHE A 262 15.08 -10.24 -5.28
N THR A 263 15.65 -11.44 -5.42
CA THR A 263 15.03 -12.71 -5.03
C THR A 263 15.99 -13.50 -4.15
N CYS A 264 15.42 -14.38 -3.33
CA CYS A 264 16.16 -15.41 -2.61
C CYS A 264 15.42 -16.74 -2.83
N PRO A 265 16.01 -17.72 -3.55
CA PRO A 265 17.37 -17.72 -4.09
C PRO A 265 17.58 -16.64 -5.16
N ASP A 266 18.83 -16.19 -5.29
CA ASP A 266 19.23 -15.19 -6.28
C ASP A 266 19.15 -15.80 -7.69
N VAL A 267 18.69 -14.99 -8.65
CA VAL A 267 18.63 -15.34 -10.06
C VAL A 267 18.90 -14.09 -10.90
N ASP A 268 19.52 -14.27 -12.05
CA ASP A 268 19.60 -13.21 -13.05
C ASP A 268 18.20 -12.93 -13.64
N PRO A 269 17.63 -11.73 -13.42
CA PRO A 269 16.31 -11.40 -13.94
C PRO A 269 16.19 -11.50 -15.46
N ALA A 270 17.29 -11.31 -16.19
CA ALA A 270 17.29 -11.42 -17.65
C ALA A 270 17.04 -12.85 -18.16
N THR A 271 17.26 -13.86 -17.30
CA THR A 271 17.12 -15.28 -17.65
C THR A 271 15.73 -15.85 -17.36
N VAL A 272 14.90 -15.13 -16.61
CA VAL A 272 13.59 -15.62 -16.16
C VAL A 272 12.47 -15.01 -17.03
N PRO A 273 11.71 -15.82 -17.77
CA PRO A 273 10.57 -15.30 -18.53
C PRO A 273 9.48 -14.78 -17.58
N LEU A 274 8.60 -13.90 -18.06
CA LEU A 274 7.61 -13.22 -17.21
C LEU A 274 6.67 -14.17 -16.45
N ASN A 275 6.44 -15.39 -16.96
CA ASN A 275 5.66 -16.45 -16.31
C ASN A 275 6.50 -17.42 -15.44
N GLY A 276 7.83 -17.29 -15.44
CA GLY A 276 8.77 -18.17 -14.73
C GLY A 276 9.05 -17.80 -13.27
N TRP A 277 8.44 -16.74 -12.76
CA TRP A 277 8.79 -16.16 -11.45
C TRP A 277 8.17 -16.85 -10.22
N LYS A 278 7.23 -17.79 -10.42
CA LYS A 278 6.53 -18.45 -9.32
C LYS A 278 7.47 -19.16 -8.33
N PRO A 279 8.44 -19.99 -8.75
CA PRO A 279 9.35 -20.68 -7.82
C PRO A 279 10.14 -19.72 -6.92
N TYR A 280 10.64 -18.61 -7.47
CA TYR A 280 11.38 -17.59 -6.71
C TYR A 280 10.50 -16.85 -5.71
N ARG A 281 9.25 -16.55 -6.08
CA ARG A 281 8.27 -15.95 -5.17
C ARG A 281 7.91 -16.90 -4.03
N ASP A 282 7.67 -18.17 -4.34
CA ASP A 282 7.31 -19.16 -3.34
C ASP A 282 8.47 -19.38 -2.36
N ALA A 283 9.71 -19.51 -2.86
CA ALA A 283 10.92 -19.65 -2.04
C ALA A 283 11.19 -18.42 -1.17
N ASP A 284 11.04 -17.20 -1.69
CA ASP A 284 11.17 -15.99 -0.86
C ASP A 284 10.07 -15.91 0.21
N GLY A 285 8.86 -16.35 -0.13
CA GLY A 285 7.76 -16.46 0.84
C GLY A 285 8.03 -17.47 1.95
N GLU A 286 8.55 -18.65 1.61
CA GLU A 286 8.97 -19.67 2.58
C GLU A 286 10.06 -19.14 3.52
N ARG A 287 11.09 -18.52 2.94
CA ARG A 287 12.18 -17.90 3.70
C ARG A 287 11.66 -16.84 4.68
N ARG A 288 10.80 -15.93 4.23
CA ARG A 288 10.23 -14.86 5.07
C ARG A 288 9.29 -15.39 6.14
N ARG A 289 8.56 -16.48 5.88
CA ARG A 289 7.72 -17.13 6.89
C ARG A 289 8.55 -17.85 7.96
N GLY A 290 9.67 -18.44 7.56
CA GLY A 290 10.56 -19.21 8.43
C GLY A 290 11.53 -18.37 9.26
N ASP A 291 11.81 -17.13 8.85
CA ASP A 291 12.75 -16.24 9.53
C ASP A 291 12.02 -15.13 10.32
N PRO A 292 12.06 -15.18 11.68
CA PRO A 292 11.41 -14.18 12.54
C PRO A 292 11.95 -12.75 12.38
N SER A 293 13.13 -12.58 11.75
CA SER A 293 13.76 -11.28 11.56
C SER A 293 13.11 -10.43 10.46
N PHE A 294 12.36 -11.02 9.52
CA PHE A 294 11.62 -10.24 8.50
C PHE A 294 10.35 -9.54 9.04
N GLY A 295 10.06 -9.68 10.34
CA GLY A 295 9.04 -8.93 11.07
C GLY A 295 9.59 -8.05 12.20
N ARG A 296 10.93 -7.94 12.33
CA ARG A 296 11.59 -7.05 13.30
C ARG A 296 12.79 -6.40 12.63
N ARG A 297 12.79 -5.07 12.47
CA ARG A 297 14.06 -4.40 12.19
C ARG A 297 14.98 -4.54 13.40
N ALA A 298 16.26 -4.76 13.11
CA ALA A 298 17.35 -4.82 14.06
C ALA A 298 17.40 -3.58 14.98
N GLY A 299 17.67 -3.82 16.26
CA GLY A 299 17.85 -2.78 17.27
C GLY A 299 17.61 -3.38 18.65
N ASP A 300 16.34 -3.49 19.03
CA ASP A 300 15.94 -3.97 20.35
C ASP A 300 14.80 -4.94 20.12
N GLY A 301 14.86 -6.16 20.63
CA GLY A 301 13.90 -7.24 20.34
C GLY A 301 12.47 -7.02 20.84
N PHE A 302 11.86 -5.86 20.58
CA PHE A 302 10.52 -5.47 20.98
C PHE A 302 9.76 -4.90 19.77
N THR A 303 8.53 -5.35 19.59
CA THR A 303 7.55 -4.76 18.67
C THR A 303 7.19 -3.33 19.11
N PRO A 304 6.64 -2.47 18.22
CA PRO A 304 6.19 -1.13 18.61
C PRO A 304 5.20 -1.13 19.79
N LEU A 305 4.36 -2.16 19.89
CA LEU A 305 3.47 -2.36 21.04
C LEU A 305 4.25 -2.71 22.31
N GLU A 306 5.25 -3.57 22.23
CA GLU A 306 6.11 -3.91 23.37
C GLU A 306 6.94 -2.70 23.84
N VAL A 307 7.37 -1.82 22.94
CA VAL A 307 8.00 -0.53 23.28
C VAL A 307 7.00 0.37 24.01
N LEU A 308 5.80 0.57 23.46
CA LEU A 308 4.75 1.40 24.06
C LEU A 308 4.33 0.88 25.44
N VAL A 309 4.14 -0.43 25.59
CA VAL A 309 3.79 -1.06 26.88
C VAL A 309 4.92 -0.86 27.88
N ARG A 310 6.18 -1.00 27.49
CA ARG A 310 7.32 -0.75 28.39
C ARG A 310 7.41 0.72 28.79
N GLU A 311 7.16 1.66 27.89
CA GLU A 311 7.11 3.08 28.22
C GLU A 311 5.97 3.42 29.19
N ILE A 312 4.78 2.84 28.99
CA ILE A 312 3.63 3.00 29.89
C ILE A 312 3.98 2.44 31.28
N VAL A 313 4.51 1.21 31.34
CA VAL A 313 4.92 0.56 32.60
C VAL A 313 6.02 1.36 33.31
N ALA A 314 7.00 1.89 32.59
CA ALA A 314 8.06 2.73 33.15
C ALA A 314 7.51 4.04 33.75
N ARG A 315 6.51 4.65 33.09
CA ARG A 315 5.82 5.85 33.60
C ARG A 315 4.94 5.53 34.81
N SER A 316 4.32 4.35 34.87
CA SER A 316 3.49 3.91 35.99
C SER A 316 4.31 3.46 37.22
N GLY A 317 5.56 3.02 37.04
CA GLY A 317 6.46 2.65 38.14
C GLY A 317 7.10 3.84 38.87
N ALA A 318 7.17 5.01 38.23
CA ALA A 318 7.80 6.20 38.80
C ALA A 318 6.93 6.96 39.82
N SER A 319 5.64 6.61 39.97
CA SER A 319 4.69 7.29 40.87
C SER A 319 4.41 6.57 42.19
N GLY A 320 5.17 5.50 42.53
CA GLY A 320 4.85 4.60 43.64
C GLY A 320 5.75 4.65 44.88
N GLY A 321 6.57 5.69 45.08
CA GLY A 321 7.54 5.72 46.16
C GLY A 321 7.72 7.06 46.84
N SER A 322 6.76 7.49 47.67
CA SER A 322 7.09 8.36 48.80
C SER A 322 6.04 8.32 49.91
N ALA A 323 6.56 8.18 51.14
CA ALA A 323 6.00 8.57 52.42
C ALA A 323 4.90 7.70 53.07
N VAL A 324 5.33 6.70 53.85
CA VAL A 324 4.78 6.49 55.21
C VAL A 324 5.91 6.05 56.15
N SER A 325 6.42 6.97 56.97
CA SER A 325 7.00 6.63 58.28
C SER A 325 6.64 7.75 59.26
N GLY A 326 5.47 7.58 59.87
CA GLY A 326 4.99 8.40 60.97
C GLY A 326 5.67 8.02 62.29
N ALA A 327 5.81 9.03 63.13
CA ALA A 327 6.35 9.07 64.48
C ALA A 327 5.83 7.98 65.44
N SER A 328 6.67 7.59 66.42
CA SER A 328 6.51 7.97 67.85
C SER A 328 7.25 7.02 68.80
N ALA A 329 8.07 7.59 69.71
CA ALA A 329 8.25 7.25 71.14
C ALA A 329 9.51 8.00 71.63
N ARG A 330 9.41 9.15 72.30
CA ARG A 330 9.31 9.30 73.77
C ARG A 330 10.11 8.25 74.56
N SER A 331 11.31 8.63 75.00
CA SER A 331 11.77 8.75 76.39
C SER A 331 13.17 9.34 76.41
#